data_AF-A0A1Y2TGM7-F1
#
_entry.id   AF-A0A1Y2TGM7-F1
#
_cell.length_a   1.000
_cell.length_b   1.000
_cell.length_c   1.000
_cell.angle_alpha   90.00
_cell.angle_beta   90.00
_cell.angle_gamma   90.00
#
_symmetry.space_group_name_H-M   'P 1'
#
loop_
_entity.id
_entity.type
_entity.pdbx_description
1 polymer ?
#
loop_
_entity_poly.entity_id
_entity_poly.type
_entity_poly.pdbx_seq_one_letter_code
_entity_poly.pdbx_strand_id
1 'polypeptide(L)'
;MFSILKFASLAIAAIPVVLGSTLHAHNNCAFTIYCGAAKNDGSFSPTVAVASRGGIYDSPLLANNDNVGSVLKCATNAGLSQPFQMELAVQNGRSWFDLSALDGDPFVGYSRHAELAGQCVLDCPASAKTCEWPIQVDCESQADAWLTIC
;
A
#
# COMPACT_ATOMS: atom_id res chain seq x y z
N MET A 1 -23.69 21.77 57.06
CA MET A 1 -22.36 21.45 56.52
C MET A 1 -22.56 20.80 55.15
N PHE A 2 -22.26 21.51 54.06
CA PHE A 2 -22.39 20.99 52.70
C PHE A 2 -21.00 20.61 52.18
N SER A 3 -20.80 19.34 51.84
CA SER A 3 -19.56 18.84 51.24
C SER A 3 -19.73 18.82 49.72
N ILE A 4 -18.90 19.59 49.02
CA ILE A 4 -18.92 19.72 47.55
C ILE A 4 -18.06 18.59 46.97
N LEU A 5 -18.70 17.63 46.28
CA LEU A 5 -17.98 16.65 45.45
C LEU A 5 -17.30 17.38 44.28
N LYS A 6 -15.97 17.27 44.20
CA LYS A 6 -15.20 17.71 43.04
C LYS A 6 -15.26 16.62 41.97
N PHE A 7 -16.03 16.84 40.91
CA PHE A 7 -15.95 16.06 39.68
C PHE A 7 -14.71 16.51 38.91
N ALA A 8 -13.70 15.64 38.82
CA ALA A 8 -12.57 15.84 37.92
C ALA A 8 -12.98 15.41 36.51
N SER A 9 -13.16 16.38 35.62
CA SER A 9 -13.43 16.13 34.20
C SER A 9 -12.16 15.61 33.52
N LEU A 10 -12.14 14.33 33.14
CA LEU A 10 -11.13 13.79 32.24
C LEU A 10 -11.41 14.36 30.83
N ALA A 11 -10.61 15.32 30.40
CA ALA A 11 -10.60 15.76 29.01
C ALA A 11 -9.86 14.70 28.17
N ILE A 12 -10.60 13.87 27.46
CA ILE A 12 -10.05 12.97 26.43
C ILE A 12 -9.70 13.86 25.23
N ALA A 13 -8.42 14.17 25.06
CA ALA A 13 -7.94 14.80 23.84
C ALA A 13 -8.07 13.79 22.69
N ALA A 14 -9.06 13.99 21.82
CA ALA A 14 -9.17 13.25 20.57
C ALA A 14 -7.99 13.68 19.67
N ILE A 15 -6.93 12.89 19.66
CA ILE A 15 -5.85 13.05 18.69
C ILE A 15 -6.48 12.79 17.32
N PRO A 16 -6.38 13.71 16.34
CA PRO A 16 -6.81 13.42 14.99
C PRO A 16 -5.98 12.24 14.49
N VAL A 17 -6.61 11.08 14.37
CA VAL A 17 -6.02 9.94 13.67
C VAL A 17 -5.91 10.41 12.23
N VAL A 18 -4.68 10.69 11.79
CA VAL A 18 -4.40 10.83 10.36
C VAL A 18 -4.73 9.45 9.77
N LEU A 19 -5.86 9.36 9.09
CA LEU A 19 -6.30 8.17 8.38
C LEU A 19 -5.36 8.01 7.18
N GLY A 20 -4.26 7.29 7.37
CA GLY A 20 -3.38 6.86 6.30
C GLY A 20 -3.83 5.50 5.77
N SER A 21 -3.78 5.33 4.45
CA SER A 21 -4.01 4.04 3.79
C SER A 21 -2.77 3.16 3.96
N THR A 22 -2.98 1.92 4.38
CA THR A 22 -1.94 0.89 4.37
C THR A 22 -1.85 0.27 2.99
N LEU A 23 -0.63 0.11 2.48
CA LEU A 23 -0.37 -0.65 1.26
C LEU A 23 -0.04 -2.09 1.67
N HIS A 24 -0.83 -3.04 1.16
CA HIS A 24 -0.66 -4.45 1.41
C HIS A 24 -0.16 -5.17 0.15
N ALA A 25 0.65 -6.20 0.34
CA ALA A 25 0.93 -7.19 -0.69
C ALA A 25 0.55 -8.59 -0.20
N HIS A 26 -0.22 -9.29 -1.00
CA HIS A 26 -0.65 -10.67 -0.79
C HIS A 26 0.05 -11.57 -1.80
N ASN A 27 0.82 -12.55 -1.31
CA ASN A 27 1.60 -13.47 -2.13
C ASN A 27 0.90 -14.84 -2.24
N ASN A 28 0.08 -15.06 -3.26
CA ASN A 28 -0.47 -16.39 -3.57
C ASN A 28 0.49 -17.24 -4.42
N CYS A 29 1.61 -16.69 -4.86
CA CYS A 29 2.56 -17.43 -5.67
C CYS A 29 3.07 -18.67 -4.90
N ALA A 30 3.50 -19.68 -5.65
CA ALA A 30 4.08 -20.90 -5.09
C ALA A 30 5.52 -20.70 -4.55
N PHE A 31 6.05 -19.48 -4.62
CA PHE A 31 7.39 -19.09 -4.18
C PHE A 31 7.33 -17.85 -3.29
N THR A 32 8.36 -17.68 -2.45
CA THR A 32 8.51 -16.49 -1.60
C THR A 32 8.84 -15.28 -2.47
N ILE A 33 8.16 -14.16 -2.20
CA ILE A 33 8.52 -12.84 -2.73
C ILE A 33 9.14 -12.00 -1.62
N TYR A 34 9.73 -10.88 -2.00
CA TYR A 34 10.32 -9.93 -1.07
C TYR A 34 9.71 -8.58 -1.33
N CYS A 35 9.19 -7.93 -0.29
CA CYS A 35 8.53 -6.64 -0.42
C CYS A 35 9.12 -5.63 0.56
N GLY A 36 9.09 -4.37 0.17
CA GLY A 36 9.46 -3.23 1.01
C GLY A 36 8.69 -2.00 0.56
N ALA A 37 8.69 -0.96 1.39
CA ALA A 37 8.01 0.29 1.10
C ALA A 37 8.96 1.49 1.11
N ALA A 38 8.61 2.50 0.34
CA ALA A 38 9.25 3.82 0.33
C ALA A 38 8.22 4.94 0.17
N LYS A 39 8.65 6.18 0.39
CA LYS A 39 7.87 7.38 0.08
C LYS A 39 8.71 8.39 -0.70
N ASN A 40 8.06 9.29 -1.43
CA ASN A 40 8.74 10.36 -2.17
C ASN A 40 9.30 11.48 -1.26
N ASP A 41 9.21 11.34 0.07
CA ASP A 41 9.92 12.14 1.08
C ASP A 41 11.30 11.57 1.45
N GLY A 42 11.68 10.43 0.86
CA GLY A 42 12.96 9.75 1.10
C GLY A 42 12.93 8.70 2.21
N SER A 43 11.81 8.52 2.91
CA SER A 43 11.64 7.42 3.87
C SER A 43 11.54 6.06 3.17
N PHE A 44 12.05 5.02 3.82
CA PHE A 44 12.01 3.65 3.34
C PHE A 44 11.96 2.66 4.50
N SER A 45 11.55 1.44 4.21
CA SER A 45 11.52 0.32 5.15
C SER A 45 12.46 -0.79 4.72
N PRO A 46 12.90 -1.66 5.66
CA PRO A 46 13.63 -2.87 5.30
C PRO A 46 12.79 -3.78 4.39
N THR A 47 13.46 -4.50 3.49
CA THR A 47 12.82 -5.56 2.72
C THR A 47 12.49 -6.76 3.60
N VAL A 48 11.30 -7.31 3.42
CA VAL A 48 10.76 -8.45 4.18
C VAL A 48 10.41 -9.58 3.22
N ALA A 49 10.72 -10.82 3.61
CA ALA A 49 10.28 -12.00 2.89
C ALA A 49 8.79 -12.26 3.16
N VAL A 50 8.01 -12.44 2.10
CA VAL A 50 6.58 -12.71 2.16
C VAL A 50 6.35 -14.15 1.73
N ALA A 51 5.92 -14.98 2.68
CA ALA A 51 5.76 -16.42 2.47
C ALA A 51 4.89 -16.73 1.25
N SER A 52 5.23 -17.80 0.52
CA SER A 52 4.39 -18.33 -0.56
C SER A 52 3.03 -18.79 -0.05
N ARG A 53 2.02 -18.84 -0.93
CA ARG A 53 0.69 -19.42 -0.67
C ARG A 53 -0.09 -18.71 0.44
N GLY A 54 -0.17 -17.39 0.34
CA GLY A 54 -1.04 -16.55 1.15
C GLY A 54 -0.32 -15.66 2.15
N GLY A 55 1.00 -15.48 2.04
CA GLY A 55 1.73 -14.55 2.89
C GLY A 55 1.30 -13.11 2.63
N ILE A 56 1.24 -12.30 3.68
CA ILE A 56 0.88 -10.88 3.59
C ILE A 56 2.06 -10.03 4.07
N TYR A 57 2.31 -8.94 3.36
CA TYR A 57 3.16 -7.84 3.79
C TYR A 57 2.31 -6.60 3.99
N ASP A 58 2.46 -5.97 5.16
CA ASP A 58 1.86 -4.69 5.49
C ASP A 58 2.94 -3.61 5.46
N SER A 59 2.77 -2.59 4.63
CA SER A 59 3.70 -1.46 4.60
C SER A 59 3.68 -0.71 5.94
N PRO A 60 4.85 -0.49 6.59
CA PRO A 60 4.92 0.39 7.76
C PRO A 60 4.84 1.88 7.37
N LEU A 61 4.89 2.19 6.07
CA LEU A 61 4.79 3.54 5.53
C LEU A 61 3.40 3.72 4.93
N LEU A 62 2.57 4.50 5.61
CA LEU A 62 1.21 4.79 5.18
C LEU A 62 1.19 5.84 4.06
N ALA A 63 0.23 5.71 3.16
CA ALA A 63 -0.19 6.77 2.26
C ALA A 63 -1.14 7.71 3.01
N ASN A 64 -0.56 8.77 3.57
CA ASN A 64 -1.30 9.80 4.29
C ASN A 64 -1.96 10.75 3.28
N ASN A 65 -3.01 11.44 3.73
CA ASN A 65 -3.65 12.53 2.99
C ASN A 65 -2.82 13.83 3.05
N ASP A 66 -1.60 13.78 2.52
CA ASP A 66 -0.60 14.85 2.54
C ASP A 66 0.08 15.07 1.18
N ASN A 67 -0.41 14.41 0.12
CA ASN A 67 0.16 14.40 -1.22
C ASN A 67 1.61 13.89 -1.28
N VAL A 68 2.05 13.13 -0.27
CA VAL A 68 3.32 12.40 -0.26
C VAL A 68 3.03 10.98 -0.74
N GLY A 69 3.53 10.64 -1.93
CA GLY A 69 3.35 9.32 -2.53
C GLY A 69 4.03 8.24 -1.69
N SER A 70 3.31 7.15 -1.45
CA SER A 70 3.83 5.92 -0.89
C SER A 70 3.88 4.85 -1.97
N VAL A 71 4.95 4.07 -1.97
CA VAL A 71 5.14 2.97 -2.90
C VAL A 71 5.44 1.70 -2.14
N LEU A 72 4.77 0.63 -2.54
CA LEU A 72 5.09 -0.74 -2.17
C LEU A 72 5.82 -1.38 -3.36
N LYS A 73 7.01 -1.93 -3.10
CA LYS A 73 7.87 -2.57 -4.09
C LYS A 73 8.02 -4.05 -3.75
N CYS A 74 7.77 -4.93 -4.71
CA CYS A 74 7.99 -6.37 -4.55
C CYS A 74 8.91 -6.93 -5.65
N ALA A 75 9.72 -7.92 -5.29
CA ALA A 75 10.59 -8.65 -6.21
C ALA A 75 10.72 -10.12 -5.82
N THR A 76 11.38 -10.92 -6.66
CA THR A 76 11.72 -12.33 -6.38
C THR A 76 13.02 -12.48 -5.58
N ASN A 77 13.66 -11.38 -5.17
CA ASN A 77 14.92 -11.36 -4.46
C ASN A 77 14.93 -10.30 -3.35
N ALA A 78 15.69 -10.55 -2.28
CA ALA A 78 15.75 -9.68 -1.11
C ALA A 78 16.42 -8.31 -1.37
N GLY A 79 17.17 -8.16 -2.47
CA GLY A 79 17.77 -6.89 -2.84
C GLY A 79 16.79 -5.92 -3.51
N LEU A 80 15.55 -6.34 -3.75
CA LEU A 80 14.57 -5.61 -4.56
C LEU A 80 15.16 -5.16 -5.90
N SER A 81 16.05 -5.96 -6.50
CA SER A 81 16.54 -5.65 -7.83
C SER A 81 15.42 -5.92 -8.83
N GLN A 82 15.09 -4.92 -9.63
CA GLN A 82 14.01 -4.96 -10.62
C GLN A 82 12.61 -5.21 -10.01
N PRO A 83 12.12 -4.35 -9.10
CA PRO A 83 10.85 -4.56 -8.42
C PRO A 83 9.65 -4.09 -9.26
N PHE A 84 8.55 -4.82 -9.13
CA PHE A 84 7.23 -4.34 -9.52
C PHE A 84 6.63 -3.51 -8.39
N GLN A 85 5.82 -2.50 -8.72
CA GLN A 85 5.42 -1.45 -7.80
C GLN A 85 3.91 -1.25 -7.80
N MET A 86 3.39 -0.95 -6.61
CA MET A 86 2.07 -0.36 -6.41
C MET A 86 2.28 1.02 -5.76
N GLU A 87 1.84 2.06 -6.45
CA GLU A 87 2.05 3.45 -6.04
C GLU A 87 0.72 4.08 -5.63
N LEU A 88 0.71 4.82 -4.52
CA LEU A 88 -0.47 5.46 -3.97
C LEU A 88 -0.12 6.83 -3.41
N ALA A 89 -0.79 7.88 -3.91
CA ALA A 89 -0.77 9.20 -3.32
C ALA A 89 -2.18 9.57 -2.87
N VAL A 90 -2.31 10.20 -1.70
CA VAL A 90 -3.60 10.67 -1.19
C VAL A 90 -3.56 12.18 -0.99
N GLN A 91 -4.55 12.88 -1.52
CA GLN A 91 -4.70 14.33 -1.44
C GLN A 91 -6.17 14.69 -1.49
N ASN A 92 -6.60 15.58 -0.58
CA ASN A 92 -7.99 16.01 -0.43
C ASN A 92 -8.98 14.85 -0.27
N GLY A 93 -8.51 13.75 0.32
CA GLY A 93 -9.30 12.54 0.55
C GLY A 93 -9.57 11.70 -0.71
N ARG A 94 -8.90 12.01 -1.81
CA ARG A 94 -8.86 11.19 -3.03
C ARG A 94 -7.54 10.46 -3.11
N SER A 95 -7.53 9.30 -3.75
CA SER A 95 -6.36 8.46 -3.99
C SER A 95 -6.05 8.41 -5.48
N TRP A 96 -4.77 8.59 -5.82
CA TRP A 96 -4.22 8.32 -7.14
C TRP A 96 -3.36 7.08 -7.06
N PHE A 97 -3.73 6.10 -7.87
CA PHE A 97 -3.26 4.73 -7.72
C PHE A 97 -2.85 4.14 -9.06
N ASP A 98 -1.69 3.50 -9.10
CA ASP A 98 -1.19 2.81 -10.28
C ASP A 98 -0.32 1.61 -9.93
N LEU A 99 -0.13 0.76 -10.95
CA LEU A 99 0.82 -0.33 -10.94
C LEU A 99 1.97 0.01 -11.88
N SER A 100 3.21 -0.20 -11.46
CA SER A 100 4.37 0.26 -12.22
C SER A 100 5.45 -0.81 -12.36
N ALA A 101 5.87 -1.01 -13.60
CA ALA A 101 6.97 -1.88 -14.00
C ALA A 101 8.22 -1.07 -14.40
N LEU A 102 8.26 0.23 -14.11
CA LEU A 102 9.35 1.12 -14.57
C LEU A 102 10.72 0.71 -14.03
N ASP A 103 10.78 0.25 -12.78
CA ASP A 103 12.03 -0.25 -12.18
C ASP A 103 12.29 -1.73 -12.50
N GLY A 104 11.32 -2.43 -13.09
CA GLY A 104 11.39 -3.86 -13.44
C GLY A 104 10.04 -4.57 -13.26
N ASP A 105 9.93 -5.77 -13.81
CA ASP A 105 8.75 -6.62 -13.61
C ASP A 105 9.13 -8.10 -13.56
N PRO A 106 9.47 -8.63 -12.38
CA PRO A 106 9.81 -10.02 -12.20
C PRO A 106 8.55 -10.90 -12.17
N PHE A 107 7.36 -10.30 -12.22
CA PHE A 107 6.07 -10.97 -12.10
C PHE A 107 5.24 -10.92 -13.39
N VAL A 108 5.79 -10.42 -14.49
CA VAL A 108 5.09 -10.31 -15.78
C VAL A 108 4.45 -11.62 -16.23
N GLY A 109 5.02 -12.78 -15.87
CA GLY A 109 4.45 -14.09 -16.18
C GLY A 109 3.25 -14.51 -15.30
N TYR A 110 2.83 -13.68 -14.36
CA TYR A 110 1.79 -13.96 -13.36
C TYR A 110 0.71 -12.86 -13.35
N SER A 111 -0.45 -13.19 -12.80
CA SER A 111 -1.47 -12.18 -12.52
C SER A 111 -1.00 -11.22 -11.44
N ARG A 112 -1.23 -9.93 -11.65
CA ARG A 112 -1.01 -8.85 -10.68
C ARG A 112 -2.33 -8.08 -10.59
N HIS A 113 -3.07 -8.29 -9.52
CA HIS A 113 -4.34 -7.61 -9.27
C HIS A 113 -4.14 -6.58 -8.18
N ALA A 114 -4.67 -5.38 -8.35
CA ALA A 114 -4.64 -4.40 -7.28
C ALA A 114 -5.91 -3.59 -7.18
N GLU A 115 -6.28 -3.22 -5.95
CA GLU A 115 -7.54 -2.56 -5.65
C GLU A 115 -7.45 -1.71 -4.39
N LEU A 116 -8.41 -0.80 -4.24
CA LEU A 116 -8.56 0.05 -3.06
C LEU A 116 -10.01 -0.08 -2.56
N ALA A 117 -10.21 -0.74 -1.40
CA ALA A 117 -11.52 -1.07 -0.84
C ALA A 117 -12.46 -1.90 -1.76
N GLY A 118 -11.91 -2.78 -2.62
CA GLY A 118 -12.71 -3.48 -3.64
C GLY A 118 -13.28 -2.56 -4.72
N GLN A 119 -12.80 -1.33 -4.77
CA GLN A 119 -13.05 -0.34 -5.81
C GLN A 119 -11.73 -0.05 -6.53
N CYS A 120 -11.77 0.71 -7.63
CA CYS A 120 -10.57 1.14 -8.35
C CYS A 120 -9.60 -0.01 -8.66
N VAL A 121 -10.06 -0.92 -9.50
CA VAL A 121 -9.35 -2.16 -9.80
C VAL A 121 -8.40 -1.96 -10.98
N LEU A 122 -7.15 -2.37 -10.78
CA LEU A 122 -6.15 -2.59 -11.82
C LEU A 122 -5.84 -4.08 -11.86
N ASP A 123 -6.33 -4.77 -12.89
CA ASP A 123 -6.10 -6.19 -13.07
C ASP A 123 -5.19 -6.43 -14.28
N CYS A 124 -4.01 -7.00 -13.99
CA CYS A 124 -3.01 -7.38 -14.97
C CYS A 124 -2.94 -8.90 -15.08
N PRO A 125 -3.59 -9.51 -16.09
CA PRO A 125 -3.36 -10.90 -16.41
C PRO A 125 -1.88 -11.19 -16.67
N ALA A 126 -1.52 -12.47 -16.62
CA ALA A 126 -0.18 -12.90 -17.02
C ALA A 126 0.16 -12.39 -18.43
N SER A 127 1.35 -11.83 -18.58
CA SER A 127 1.94 -11.20 -19.77
C SER A 127 1.28 -9.89 -20.22
N ALA A 128 0.19 -9.45 -19.59
CA ALA A 128 -0.46 -8.18 -19.92
C ALA A 128 0.26 -7.00 -19.24
N LYS A 129 0.34 -5.87 -19.94
CA LYS A 129 0.89 -4.61 -19.39
C LYS A 129 -0.08 -3.43 -19.46
N THR A 130 -1.31 -3.70 -19.89
CA THR A 130 -2.33 -2.68 -20.22
C THR A 130 -2.94 -1.99 -19.01
N CYS A 131 -2.54 -2.40 -17.81
CA CYS A 131 -2.98 -1.97 -16.48
C CYS A 131 -1.83 -1.29 -15.72
N GLU A 132 -0.62 -1.29 -16.29
CA GLU A 132 0.55 -0.64 -15.72
C GLU A 132 0.58 0.84 -16.14
N TRP A 133 1.36 1.66 -15.42
CA TRP A 133 1.67 3.03 -15.77
C TRP A 133 1.97 3.16 -17.29
N PRO A 134 1.34 4.10 -18.01
CA PRO A 134 0.69 5.32 -17.52
C PRO A 134 -0.80 5.20 -17.15
N ILE A 135 -1.32 3.99 -16.97
CA ILE A 135 -2.67 3.83 -16.44
C ILE A 135 -2.68 4.15 -14.96
N GLN A 136 -3.48 5.15 -14.58
CA GLN A 136 -3.70 5.58 -13.21
C GLN A 136 -5.19 5.73 -12.97
N VAL A 137 -5.65 5.32 -11.79
CA VAL A 137 -7.03 5.49 -11.36
C VAL A 137 -7.12 6.56 -10.28
N ASP A 138 -8.19 7.37 -10.35
CA ASP A 138 -8.57 8.36 -9.36
C ASP A 138 -9.76 7.82 -8.56
N CYS A 139 -9.58 7.74 -7.24
CA CYS A 139 -10.49 7.05 -6.34
C CYS A 139 -10.96 8.00 -5.24
N GLU A 140 -12.26 8.09 -5.04
CA GLU A 140 -12.85 8.85 -3.93
C GLU A 140 -12.81 8.05 -2.62
N SER A 141 -11.63 7.56 -2.25
CA SER A 141 -11.39 6.71 -1.09
C SER A 141 -9.98 6.89 -0.54
N GLN A 142 -9.83 6.62 0.76
CA GLN A 142 -8.56 6.58 1.49
C GLN A 142 -8.37 5.23 2.19
N ALA A 143 -9.14 4.22 1.77
CA ALA A 143 -9.02 2.87 2.31
C ALA A 143 -7.68 2.25 1.95
N ASP A 144 -7.38 1.13 2.59
CA ASP A 144 -6.19 0.35 2.31
C ASP A 144 -6.15 -0.15 0.86
N ALA A 145 -4.95 -0.17 0.29
CA ALA A 145 -4.67 -0.66 -1.05
C ALA A 145 -4.07 -2.07 -0.98
N TRP A 146 -4.52 -2.94 -1.85
CA TRP A 146 -4.09 -4.34 -1.90
C TRP A 146 -3.47 -4.66 -3.25
N LEU A 147 -2.25 -5.20 -3.25
CA LEU A 147 -1.63 -5.86 -4.40
C LEU A 147 -1.65 -7.38 -4.19
N THR A 148 -2.23 -8.13 -5.12
CA THR A 148 -2.25 -9.59 -5.11
C THR A 148 -1.37 -10.16 -6.24
N ILE A 149 -0.32 -10.83 -5.76
CA ILE A 149 0.72 -11.69 -6.33
C ILE A 149 0.33 -13.11 -6.73
N CYS A 150 0.00 -13.42 -7.99
CA CYS A 150 -0.56 -14.73 -8.36
C CYS A 150 -1.87 -15.07 -7.60
#